data_AF-A0A0B1S3H3-F1
#
_entry.id   AF-A0A0B1S3H3-F1
#
_cell.length_a   1.000
_cell.length_b   1.000
_cell.length_c   1.000
_cell.angle_alpha   90.00
_cell.angle_beta   90.00
_cell.angle_gamma   90.00
#
_symmetry.space_group_name_H-M   'P 1'
#
loop_
_entity.id
_entity.type
_entity.pdbx_description
1 polymer ?
#
loop_
_entity_poly.entity_id
_entity_poly.type
_entity_poly.pdbx_seq_one_letter_code
_entity_poly.pdbx_strand_id
1 'polypeptide(L)'
;MHRQILVILACFLSARAAGPSWGVWGEWGAACSECTGAVSRGRTRVCIPGDDLSLCSGSRLEEELCLDCTPQWTEWTTGTDCSDTCGYCGRYTRTRECQSPTGCPTPAPGSCVGNSTDQNTEPCDAGEVCLYPRSSCCMGIKTVDTTLKRFHCKI
;
A
#
# COMPACT_ATOMS: atom_id res chain seq x y z
N MET A 1 -41.50 -2.35 -77.74
CA MET A 1 -41.40 -1.14 -76.90
C MET A 1 -40.55 -1.49 -75.69
N HIS A 2 -39.31 -1.01 -75.68
CA HIS A 2 -38.27 -1.39 -74.73
C HIS A 2 -38.27 -0.34 -73.60
N ARG A 3 -38.64 -0.72 -72.37
CA ARG A 3 -38.50 0.13 -71.18
C ARG A 3 -37.33 -0.41 -70.37
N GLN A 4 -36.18 0.23 -70.49
CA GLN A 4 -35.01 -0.01 -69.66
C GLN A 4 -35.32 0.47 -68.24
N ILE A 5 -35.22 -0.44 -67.27
CA ILE A 5 -35.30 -0.14 -65.85
C ILE A 5 -33.88 0.21 -65.40
N LEU A 6 -33.63 1.50 -65.14
CA LEU A 6 -32.38 1.96 -64.54
C LEU A 6 -32.39 1.56 -63.06
N VAL A 7 -31.54 0.59 -62.68
CA VAL A 7 -31.29 0.24 -61.28
C VAL A 7 -30.12 1.09 -60.80
N ILE A 8 -30.38 2.12 -60.01
CA ILE A 8 -29.35 2.94 -59.37
C ILE A 8 -28.90 2.20 -58.09
N LEU A 9 -27.80 1.46 -58.19
CA LEU A 9 -27.11 0.92 -57.01
C LEU A 9 -26.44 2.09 -56.26
N ALA A 10 -27.07 2.54 -55.18
CA ALA A 10 -26.44 3.41 -54.19
C ALA A 10 -25.37 2.59 -53.44
N CYS A 11 -24.14 2.68 -53.90
CA CYS A 11 -22.98 2.14 -53.20
C CYS A 11 -22.72 3.04 -51.99
N PHE A 12 -23.26 2.66 -50.82
CA PHE A 12 -22.91 3.31 -49.57
C PHE A 12 -21.45 2.96 -49.25
N LEU A 13 -20.51 3.81 -49.68
CA LEU A 13 -19.16 3.82 -49.12
C LEU A 13 -19.28 4.22 -47.66
N SER A 14 -19.41 3.24 -46.77
CA SER A 14 -19.12 3.42 -45.35
C SER A 14 -17.60 3.57 -45.22
N ALA A 15 -17.09 4.79 -45.45
CA ALA A 15 -15.75 5.15 -45.04
C ALA A 15 -15.70 4.99 -43.52
N ARG A 16 -14.98 3.97 -43.04
CA ARG A 16 -14.76 3.78 -41.62
C ARG A 16 -13.83 4.91 -41.18
N ALA A 17 -14.35 5.87 -40.41
CA ALA A 17 -13.54 6.91 -39.82
C ALA A 17 -12.45 6.26 -38.95
N ALA A 18 -11.19 6.66 -39.16
CA ALA A 18 -10.10 6.18 -38.34
C ALA A 18 -10.23 6.81 -36.95
N GLY A 19 -10.24 5.96 -35.91
CA GLY A 19 -10.25 6.40 -34.53
C GLY A 19 -8.90 7.00 -34.10
N PRO A 20 -8.85 7.63 -32.91
CA PRO A 20 -7.63 8.24 -32.41
C PRO A 20 -6.61 7.16 -32.09
N SER A 21 -5.33 7.44 -32.34
CA SER A 21 -4.26 6.47 -32.14
C SER A 21 -3.05 7.09 -31.48
N TRP A 22 -2.33 6.26 -30.72
CA TRP A 22 -1.07 6.68 -30.12
C TRP A 22 0.06 6.52 -31.13
N GLY A 23 0.88 7.57 -31.28
CA GLY A 23 2.18 7.45 -31.91
C GLY A 23 3.13 6.56 -31.08
N VAL A 24 4.30 6.28 -31.64
CA VAL A 24 5.35 5.56 -30.92
C VAL A 24 5.77 6.34 -29.66
N TRP A 25 6.15 5.60 -28.62
CA TRP A 25 6.83 6.20 -27.49
C TRP A 25 8.18 6.76 -27.95
N GLY A 26 8.48 7.97 -27.49
CA GLY A 26 9.83 8.53 -27.58
C GLY A 26 10.79 7.78 -26.66
N GLU A 27 12.06 8.12 -26.80
CA GLU A 27 13.12 7.59 -25.95
C GLU A 27 12.86 7.93 -24.47
N TRP A 28 13.33 7.04 -23.60
CA TRP A 28 13.42 7.36 -22.19
C TRP A 28 14.38 8.53 -21.98
N GLY A 29 14.06 9.39 -21.02
CA GLY A 29 15.03 10.32 -20.46
C GLY A 29 16.28 9.59 -19.98
N ALA A 30 17.38 10.35 -19.84
CA ALA A 30 18.66 9.83 -19.35
C ALA A 30 18.47 9.00 -18.06
N ALA A 31 19.33 8.00 -17.87
CA ALA A 31 19.32 7.23 -16.63
C ALA A 31 19.53 8.17 -15.44
N CYS A 32 18.85 7.94 -14.31
CA CYS A 32 18.99 8.83 -13.16
C CYS A 32 20.43 8.92 -12.64
N SER A 33 21.27 7.91 -12.88
CA SER A 33 22.70 7.94 -12.56
C SER A 33 23.47 9.04 -13.30
N GLU A 34 22.94 9.54 -14.42
CA GLU A 34 23.55 10.61 -15.22
C GLU A 34 23.19 12.01 -14.71
N CYS A 35 22.19 12.13 -13.84
CA CYS A 35 21.68 13.39 -13.32
C CYS A 35 21.65 13.36 -11.79
N THR A 36 22.59 14.03 -11.14
CA THR A 36 22.67 14.08 -9.67
C THR A 36 21.37 14.61 -9.07
N GLY A 37 20.70 13.78 -8.27
CA GLY A 37 19.43 14.12 -7.61
C GLY A 37 18.17 13.77 -8.42
N ALA A 38 18.30 13.15 -9.60
CA ALA A 38 17.14 12.63 -10.32
C ALA A 38 16.52 11.44 -9.57
N VAL A 39 15.20 11.49 -9.34
CA VAL A 39 14.42 10.44 -8.66
C VAL A 39 13.58 9.60 -9.62
N SER A 40 13.33 10.12 -10.82
CA SER A 40 12.57 9.46 -11.88
C SER A 40 13.12 9.82 -13.25
N ARG A 41 12.76 9.01 -14.25
CA ARG A 41 12.88 9.36 -15.67
C ARG A 41 11.55 9.12 -16.36
N GLY A 42 11.33 9.81 -17.48
CA GLY A 42 10.08 9.72 -18.22
C GLY A 42 10.29 9.63 -19.72
N ARG A 43 9.24 9.21 -20.42
CA ARG A 43 9.14 9.27 -21.88
C ARG A 43 7.77 9.79 -22.29
N THR A 44 7.67 10.29 -23.51
CA THR A 44 6.43 10.89 -24.02
C THR A 44 6.01 10.26 -25.34
N ARG A 45 4.72 10.32 -25.65
CA ARG A 45 4.16 9.96 -26.94
C ARG A 45 3.18 11.03 -27.40
N VAL A 46 2.95 11.08 -28.71
CA VAL A 46 1.99 12.02 -29.31
C VAL A 46 0.67 11.29 -29.56
N CYS A 47 -0.44 11.93 -29.21
CA CYS A 47 -1.76 11.47 -29.65
C CYS A 47 -2.02 11.98 -31.06
N ILE A 48 -2.41 11.08 -31.96
CA ILE A 48 -2.88 11.38 -33.30
C ILE A 48 -4.41 11.39 -33.23
N PRO A 49 -5.07 12.56 -33.39
CA PRO A 49 -6.52 12.65 -33.33
C PRO A 49 -7.19 11.80 -34.43
N GLY A 50 -8.38 11.30 -34.14
CA GLY A 50 -9.21 10.63 -35.14
C GLY A 50 -9.77 11.61 -36.17
N ASP A 51 -10.35 11.09 -37.26
CA ASP A 51 -10.97 11.92 -38.31
C ASP A 51 -12.15 12.75 -37.78
N ASP A 52 -12.77 12.28 -36.70
CA ASP A 52 -13.84 12.95 -35.94
C ASP A 52 -13.32 13.92 -34.87
N LEU A 53 -12.02 14.21 -34.87
CA LEU A 53 -11.31 15.00 -33.85
C LEU A 53 -11.36 14.39 -32.44
N SER A 54 -11.70 13.10 -32.33
CA SER A 54 -11.59 12.38 -31.06
C SER A 54 -10.13 12.32 -30.59
N LEU A 55 -9.96 12.26 -29.27
CA LEU A 55 -8.66 12.23 -28.62
C LEU A 55 -8.38 10.86 -28.01
N CYS A 56 -7.11 10.54 -27.86
CA CYS A 56 -6.64 9.30 -27.27
C CYS A 56 -6.97 9.24 -25.78
N SER A 57 -7.37 8.06 -25.32
CA SER A 57 -7.54 7.79 -23.88
C SER A 57 -6.21 7.35 -23.24
N GLY A 58 -5.95 7.83 -22.04
CA GLY A 58 -4.73 7.56 -21.27
C GLY A 58 -3.70 8.69 -21.30
N SER A 59 -2.57 8.49 -20.61
CA SER A 59 -1.54 9.52 -20.48
C SER A 59 -0.62 9.61 -21.72
N ARG A 60 -0.19 10.83 -22.02
CA ARG A 60 0.88 11.12 -23.01
C ARG A 60 2.29 10.96 -22.41
N LEU A 61 2.37 10.89 -21.09
CA LEU A 61 3.60 10.84 -20.30
C LEU A 61 3.62 9.51 -19.53
N GLU A 62 4.75 8.83 -19.60
CA GLU A 62 5.06 7.67 -18.77
C GLU A 62 6.29 7.99 -17.94
N GLU A 63 6.24 7.69 -16.66
CA GLU A 63 7.31 7.96 -15.70
C GLU A 63 7.61 6.69 -14.91
N GLU A 64 8.89 6.48 -14.60
CA GLU A 64 9.34 5.44 -13.69
C GLU A 64 10.30 6.02 -12.66
N LEU A 65 10.19 5.51 -11.43
CA LEU A 65 11.10 5.84 -10.34
C LEU A 65 12.41 5.08 -10.52
N CYS A 66 13.52 5.76 -10.27
CA CYS A 66 14.85 5.14 -10.33
C CYS A 66 15.24 4.46 -9.02
N LEU A 67 14.53 4.77 -7.94
CA LEU A 67 14.72 4.19 -6.62
C LEU A 67 13.90 2.90 -6.50
N ASP A 68 14.44 1.91 -5.77
CA ASP A 68 13.63 0.80 -5.29
C ASP A 68 12.67 1.34 -4.21
N CYS A 69 11.39 1.41 -4.58
CA CYS A 69 10.34 1.90 -3.71
C CYS A 69 9.56 0.77 -3.03
N THR A 70 10.19 -0.39 -2.84
CA THR A 70 9.65 -1.48 -2.05
C THR A 70 9.42 -1.00 -0.62
N PRO A 71 8.16 -0.94 -0.15
CA PRO A 71 7.87 -0.46 1.19
C PRO A 71 8.17 -1.54 2.22
N GLN A 72 8.58 -1.11 3.40
CA GLN A 72 9.00 -1.98 4.48
C GLN A 72 8.31 -1.60 5.79
N TRP A 73 8.16 -2.60 6.65
CA TRP A 73 7.73 -2.36 8.02
C TRP A 73 8.84 -1.64 8.79
N THR A 74 8.47 -0.62 9.56
CA THR A 74 9.33 -0.11 10.62
C THR A 74 9.52 -1.15 11.71
N GLU A 75 10.50 -0.90 12.58
CA GLU A 75 10.61 -1.62 13.83
C GLU A 75 9.32 -1.50 14.65
N TRP A 76 9.04 -2.56 15.41
CA TRP A 76 7.91 -2.57 16.33
C TRP A 76 8.14 -1.58 17.46
N THR A 77 7.16 -0.72 17.68
CA THR A 77 7.10 0.17 18.84
C THR A 77 6.16 -0.46 19.87
N THR A 78 6.67 -0.73 21.07
CA THR A 78 5.86 -1.30 22.15
C THR A 78 5.23 -0.17 22.95
N GLY A 79 3.90 -0.21 23.10
CA GLY A 79 3.17 0.71 23.94
C GLY A 79 3.44 0.47 25.42
N THR A 80 3.08 1.45 26.25
CA THR A 80 3.25 1.38 27.70
C THR A 80 2.03 0.82 28.42
N ASP A 81 0.88 0.82 27.75
CA ASP A 81 -0.38 0.43 28.36
C ASP A 81 -0.54 -1.09 28.33
N CYS A 82 -0.74 -1.66 29.52
CA CYS A 82 -1.07 -3.06 29.68
C CYS A 82 -2.52 -3.28 29.24
N SER A 83 -2.78 -4.35 28.48
CA SER A 83 -4.14 -4.69 28.04
C SER A 83 -5.09 -5.11 29.17
N ASP A 84 -4.56 -5.28 30.38
CA ASP A 84 -5.30 -5.62 31.58
C ASP A 84 -5.00 -4.61 32.69
N THR A 85 -5.92 -4.49 33.64
CA THR A 85 -5.83 -3.51 34.73
C THR A 85 -5.42 -4.14 36.06
N CYS A 86 -5.23 -5.47 36.07
CA CYS A 86 -4.75 -6.22 37.22
C CYS A 86 -3.97 -7.46 36.77
N GLY A 87 -3.12 -7.99 37.66
CA GLY A 87 -2.41 -9.23 37.44
C GLY A 87 -1.27 -9.14 36.43
N TYR A 88 -0.79 -10.32 36.05
CA TYR A 88 0.21 -10.58 35.01
C TYR A 88 -0.43 -11.34 33.85
N CYS A 89 -1.61 -10.90 33.45
CA CYS A 89 -2.41 -11.52 32.39
C CYS A 89 -2.44 -10.68 31.12
N GLY A 90 -2.29 -9.36 31.25
CA GLY A 90 -2.26 -8.45 30.11
C GLY A 90 -0.99 -8.58 29.29
N ARG A 91 -1.01 -7.99 28.10
CA ARG A 91 0.15 -7.84 27.22
C ARG A 91 0.26 -6.39 26.78
N TYR A 92 1.45 -5.97 26.37
CA TYR A 92 1.62 -4.67 25.74
C TYR A 92 1.19 -4.75 24.28
N THR A 93 0.49 -3.72 23.81
CA THR A 93 0.21 -3.58 22.39
C THR A 93 1.46 -3.04 21.70
N ARG A 94 1.89 -3.66 20.61
CA ARG A 94 2.94 -3.11 19.75
C ARG A 94 2.39 -2.73 18.39
N THR A 95 2.92 -1.64 17.84
CA THR A 95 2.52 -1.07 16.55
C THR A 95 3.73 -0.90 15.64
N ARG A 96 3.50 -0.87 14.33
CA ARG A 96 4.50 -0.59 13.32
C ARG A 96 3.86 0.10 12.13
N GLU A 97 4.66 0.82 11.37
CA GLU A 97 4.21 1.55 10.19
C GLU A 97 4.81 0.95 8.92
N CYS A 98 4.05 0.98 7.84
CA CYS A 98 4.55 0.63 6.52
C CYS A 98 5.09 1.91 5.88
N GLN A 99 6.39 1.97 5.62
CA GLN A 99 7.06 3.16 5.10
C GLN A 99 7.81 2.84 3.82
N SER A 100 7.78 3.78 2.87
CA SER A 100 8.60 3.74 1.67
C SER A 100 9.94 4.45 1.94
N PRO A 101 11.01 4.09 1.23
CA PRO A 101 12.27 4.83 1.27
C PRO A 101 12.09 6.32 0.94
N THR A 102 13.00 7.16 1.44
CA THR A 102 13.00 8.60 1.16
C THR A 102 13.05 8.86 -0.35
N GLY A 103 12.14 9.69 -0.85
CA GLY A 103 12.02 10.00 -2.28
C GLY A 103 11.02 9.11 -3.03
N CYS A 104 10.46 8.10 -2.38
CA CYS A 104 9.38 7.28 -2.93
C CYS A 104 7.99 7.82 -2.53
N PRO A 105 6.95 7.51 -3.32
CA PRO A 105 5.56 7.78 -2.94
C PRO A 105 5.17 7.09 -1.63
N THR A 106 4.16 7.63 -0.95
CA THR A 106 3.58 6.99 0.22
C THR A 106 3.03 5.61 -0.16
N PRO A 107 3.29 4.57 0.65
CA PRO A 107 2.83 3.22 0.33
C PRO A 107 1.30 3.17 0.29
N ALA A 108 0.76 2.43 -0.66
CA ALA A 108 -0.67 2.22 -0.77
C ALA A 108 -1.17 1.27 0.35
N PRO A 109 -2.48 1.29 0.68
CA PRO A 109 -3.05 0.30 1.58
C PRO A 109 -2.75 -1.13 1.10
N GLY A 110 -2.20 -1.98 1.97
CA GLY A 110 -1.84 -3.35 1.65
C GLY A 110 -0.47 -3.52 0.97
N SER A 111 0.32 -2.46 0.81
CA SER A 111 1.69 -2.57 0.26
C SER A 111 2.64 -3.39 1.14
N CYS A 112 2.47 -3.34 2.46
CA CYS A 112 3.16 -4.26 3.38
C CYS A 112 2.23 -5.41 3.77
N VAL A 113 2.71 -6.66 3.69
CA VAL A 113 1.94 -7.85 4.08
C VAL A 113 1.98 -8.04 5.60
N GLY A 114 0.82 -8.31 6.18
CA GLY A 114 0.63 -8.58 7.60
C GLY A 114 -0.01 -7.41 8.38
N ASN A 115 -0.12 -7.58 9.71
CA ASN A 115 -0.80 -6.61 10.57
C ASN A 115 0.14 -5.47 10.99
N SER A 116 -0.40 -4.27 11.20
CA SER A 116 0.30 -3.11 11.77
C SER A 116 0.25 -3.06 13.31
N THR A 117 -0.50 -3.97 13.94
CA THR A 117 -0.69 -4.02 15.39
C THR A 117 -0.82 -5.47 15.86
N ASP A 118 -0.17 -5.81 16.97
CA ASP A 118 -0.38 -7.08 17.68
C ASP A 118 -0.09 -6.92 19.20
N GLN A 119 -0.18 -8.04 19.94
CA GLN A 119 0.14 -8.13 21.38
C GLN A 119 1.16 -9.24 21.67
N ASN A 120 2.06 -9.53 20.74
CA ASN A 120 3.07 -10.57 20.92
C ASN A 120 4.27 -10.05 21.74
N THR A 121 4.01 -9.75 23.01
CA THR A 121 4.99 -9.32 24.02
C THR A 121 4.93 -10.25 25.22
N GLU A 122 5.90 -10.21 26.13
CA GLU A 122 5.73 -10.88 27.43
C GLU A 122 4.54 -10.29 28.21
N PRO A 123 3.95 -11.06 29.15
CA PRO A 123 2.89 -10.54 30.01
C PRO A 123 3.36 -9.31 30.80
N CYS A 124 2.50 -8.30 30.89
CA CYS A 124 2.77 -7.09 31.64
C CYS A 124 2.26 -7.17 33.08
N ASP A 125 2.97 -6.51 34.00
CA ASP A 125 2.50 -6.26 35.36
C ASP A 125 1.55 -5.06 35.35
N ALA A 126 0.27 -5.29 35.57
CA ALA A 126 -0.72 -4.21 35.68
C ALA A 126 -0.69 -3.49 37.05
N GLY A 127 0.23 -3.87 37.94
CA GLY A 127 0.50 -3.22 39.23
C GLY A 127 -0.40 -3.70 40.36
N GLU A 128 -1.66 -4.01 40.05
CA GLU A 128 -2.65 -4.42 41.05
C GLU A 128 -2.95 -5.92 41.03
N VAL A 129 -3.33 -6.47 42.19
CA VAL A 129 -3.80 -7.85 42.29
C VAL A 129 -5.22 -7.96 41.73
N CYS A 130 -5.46 -8.90 40.82
CA CYS A 130 -6.84 -9.23 40.44
C CYS A 130 -7.62 -9.80 41.63
N LEU A 131 -8.82 -9.24 41.87
CA LEU A 131 -9.76 -9.78 42.83
C LEU A 131 -10.56 -10.94 42.23
N TYR A 132 -11.07 -11.81 43.10
CA TYR A 132 -11.98 -12.87 42.71
C TYR A 132 -13.15 -12.31 41.87
N PRO A 133 -13.52 -12.93 40.74
CA PRO A 133 -13.15 -14.29 40.30
C PRO A 133 -11.91 -14.39 39.41
N ARG A 134 -11.21 -13.28 39.13
CA ARG A 134 -10.07 -13.27 38.20
C ARG A 134 -8.77 -13.69 38.88
N SER A 135 -8.01 -14.56 38.22
CA SER A 135 -6.67 -14.94 38.65
C SER A 135 -5.66 -13.84 38.34
N SER A 136 -4.79 -13.50 39.30
CA SER A 136 -3.72 -12.52 39.06
C SER A 136 -2.55 -13.09 38.25
N CYS A 137 -2.44 -14.41 38.12
CA CYS A 137 -1.43 -15.08 37.31
C CYS A 137 -2.15 -15.94 36.27
N CYS A 138 -1.97 -15.63 34.99
CA CYS A 138 -2.50 -16.44 33.90
C CYS A 138 -1.59 -17.63 33.57
N MET A 139 -0.30 -17.49 33.86
CA MET A 139 0.70 -18.55 33.79
C MET A 139 1.39 -18.67 35.15
N GLY A 140 1.58 -19.90 35.61
CA GLY A 140 2.24 -20.17 36.89
C GLY A 140 1.36 -19.92 38.12
N ILE A 141 2.02 -19.82 39.28
CA ILE A 141 1.41 -19.70 40.60
C ILE A 141 1.75 -18.32 41.18
N LYS A 142 0.76 -17.69 41.82
CA LYS A 142 0.94 -16.43 42.54
C LYS A 142 1.84 -16.64 43.76
N THR A 143 2.96 -15.95 43.79
CA THR A 143 3.91 -15.91 44.91
C THR A 143 4.05 -14.48 45.43
N VAL A 144 4.35 -14.34 46.72
CA VAL A 144 4.45 -13.04 47.39
C VAL A 144 5.91 -12.77 47.71
N ASP A 145 6.41 -11.61 47.29
CA ASP A 145 7.68 -11.06 47.74
C ASP A 145 7.40 -10.08 48.90
N THR A 146 7.69 -10.53 50.12
CA THR A 146 7.48 -9.74 51.33
C THR A 146 8.44 -8.56 51.46
N THR A 147 9.58 -8.58 50.76
CA THR A 147 10.59 -7.53 50.80
C THR A 147 10.19 -6.37 49.91
N LEU A 148 9.79 -6.68 48.67
CA LEU A 148 9.35 -5.69 47.69
C LEU A 148 7.87 -5.28 47.86
N LYS A 149 7.15 -5.93 48.79
CA LYS A 149 5.71 -5.74 49.01
C LYS A 149 4.90 -5.88 47.71
N ARG A 150 5.28 -6.84 46.88
CA ARG A 150 4.67 -7.13 45.58
C ARG A 150 4.39 -8.62 45.43
N PHE A 151 3.45 -8.97 44.58
CA PHE A 151 3.29 -10.34 44.11
C PHE A 151 4.03 -10.51 42.78
N HIS A 152 4.39 -11.74 42.46
CA HIS A 152 4.88 -12.12 41.14
C HIS A 152 4.27 -13.48 40.77
N CYS A 153 4.36 -13.83 39.49
CA CYS A 153 3.91 -15.11 38.99
C CYS A 153 5.12 -15.99 38.72
N LYS A 154 5.22 -17.10 39.47
CA LYS A 154 6.28 -18.08 39.30
C LYS A 154 5.76 -19.24 38.45
N ILE A 155 6.40 -19.47 37.30
CA ILE A 155 6.15 -20.62 36.43
C ILE A 155 6.74 -21.88 37.06
#